data_AF-A0A382IJE0-F1
#
_entry.id   AF-A0A382IJE0-F1
#
_cell.length_a   1.000
_cell.length_b   1.000
_cell.length_c   1.000
_cell.angle_alpha   90.00
_cell.angle_beta   90.00
_cell.angle_gamma   90.00
#
_symmetry.space_group_name_H-M   'P 1'
#
loop_
_entity.id
_entity.type
_entity.pdbx_description
1 polymer ?
#
loop_
_entity_poly.entity_id
_entity_poly.type
_entity_poly.pdbx_seq_one_letter_code
_entity_poly.pdbx_strand_id
1 'polypeptide(L)'
;VVGVRRIGGSVGAVSAEFLVEEGTAKEGQDYVFESQLLAWADGETSDKQIQIQLIDDKVVEGDRHFSISLTRANAAQNRDVVIGRGKTDVKVGEDDSLGAVSFVTSNHNVNENSGYFVVNVIRYNGYNEPVSIDYEVTSGSAIGGIDFTEQKGTLKFQDGQKSSFFSFVIIDDELLEGQETVSLILSNPKPLREGQHLAPILGTPNMATLTIVDDEASNEPAGSIDSSFATVGGSDDSVQVVEMQGDNKILIGGGFALVNGLARNGLARLNSDGNIDTTFQIGNGFDGSVRSLAVQPDQRILAVGYFTQFNGVNRNGIVRLNQDGGIDETFNPGGGADNPIQDVLIQDNGKIIIVGDFTSYNGVVLNRVARINNDGRIDETFNAGSGANFSIHDISQTVDGRIVLVGDFNSFNGSACMGIVVLHQNGEIDESFDSGVGFDAS
;
A
#
# COMPACT_ATOMS: atom_id res chain seq x y z
N VAL A 1 -13.43 24.69 -35.86
CA VAL A 1 -13.57 25.16 -37.26
C VAL A 1 -14.78 24.54 -37.92
N VAL A 2 -15.49 25.28 -38.78
CA VAL A 2 -16.66 24.78 -39.53
C VAL A 2 -16.41 24.93 -41.03
N GLY A 3 -16.45 23.81 -41.75
CA GLY A 3 -16.20 23.78 -43.20
C GLY A 3 -17.44 24.13 -44.03
N VAL A 4 -17.26 24.96 -45.05
CA VAL A 4 -18.27 25.34 -46.03
C VAL A 4 -17.81 24.88 -47.40
N ARG A 5 -18.68 24.15 -48.10
CA ARG A 5 -18.35 23.46 -49.35
C ARG A 5 -19.05 24.09 -50.53
N ARG A 6 -18.32 24.26 -51.62
CA ARG A 6 -18.89 24.48 -52.95
C ARG A 6 -19.12 23.12 -53.62
N ILE A 7 -20.36 22.84 -54.04
CA ILE A 7 -20.73 21.56 -54.67
C ILE A 7 -21.53 21.78 -55.96
N GLY A 8 -21.55 20.79 -56.86
CA GLY A 8 -22.35 20.82 -58.10
C GLY A 8 -21.68 21.47 -59.32
N GLY A 9 -20.51 22.11 -59.16
CA GLY A 9 -19.70 22.64 -60.27
C GLY A 9 -18.65 23.67 -59.81
N SER A 10 -17.60 23.86 -60.61
CA SER A 10 -16.47 24.78 -60.31
C SER A 10 -16.40 26.01 -61.23
N VAL A 11 -17.27 26.11 -62.24
CA VAL A 11 -17.28 27.21 -63.21
C VAL A 11 -17.90 28.48 -62.62
N GLY A 12 -17.20 29.60 -62.77
CA GLY A 12 -17.54 30.93 -62.24
C GLY A 12 -17.09 31.15 -60.80
N ALA A 13 -16.80 32.39 -60.44
CA ALA A 13 -16.60 32.78 -59.06
C ALA A 13 -17.94 32.83 -58.30
N VAL A 14 -17.94 32.32 -57.07
CA VAL A 14 -19.11 32.33 -56.17
C VAL A 14 -18.70 32.82 -54.78
N SER A 15 -19.64 33.41 -54.05
CA SER A 15 -19.43 33.81 -52.67
C SER A 15 -20.64 33.51 -51.80
N ALA A 16 -20.40 33.34 -50.49
CA ALA A 16 -21.44 33.17 -49.49
C ALA A 16 -21.17 34.04 -48.25
N GLU A 17 -22.23 34.62 -47.72
CA GLU A 17 -22.28 35.29 -46.41
C GLU A 17 -22.82 34.31 -45.38
N PHE A 18 -22.32 34.40 -44.15
CA PHE A 18 -22.83 33.64 -43.01
C PHE A 18 -23.21 34.57 -41.85
N LEU A 19 -24.12 34.09 -41.02
CA LEU A 19 -24.51 34.68 -39.76
C LEU A 19 -24.30 33.65 -38.66
N VAL A 20 -23.72 34.07 -37.55
CA VAL A 20 -23.70 33.30 -36.30
C VAL A 20 -24.82 33.83 -35.43
N GLU A 21 -25.76 32.97 -35.09
CA GLU A 21 -26.90 33.28 -34.23
C GLU A 21 -26.63 32.69 -32.85
N GLU A 22 -26.62 33.55 -31.83
CA GLU A 22 -26.52 33.10 -30.44
C GLU A 22 -27.65 32.15 -30.07
N GLY A 23 -27.31 31.15 -29.26
CA GLY A 23 -28.30 30.32 -28.57
C GLY A 23 -28.14 30.50 -27.06
N THR A 24 -27.93 29.39 -26.37
CA THR A 24 -27.47 29.40 -24.97
C THR A 24 -26.00 29.78 -24.84
N ALA A 25 -25.19 29.55 -25.89
CA ALA A 25 -23.86 30.13 -26.02
C ALA A 25 -23.94 31.57 -26.57
N LYS A 26 -23.20 32.48 -25.95
CA LYS A 26 -23.16 33.93 -26.18
C LYS A 26 -21.83 34.38 -26.76
N GLU A 27 -21.89 35.29 -27.73
CA GLU A 27 -20.69 35.85 -28.34
C GLU A 27 -19.94 36.73 -27.32
N GLY A 28 -18.63 36.57 -27.25
CA GLY A 28 -17.78 37.26 -26.27
C GLY A 28 -17.78 36.64 -24.86
N GLN A 29 -18.61 35.63 -24.60
CA GLN A 29 -18.57 34.83 -23.37
C GLN A 29 -18.12 33.40 -23.66
N ASP A 30 -18.78 32.71 -24.61
CA ASP A 30 -18.50 31.32 -24.95
C ASP A 30 -17.66 31.15 -26.21
N TYR A 31 -17.79 32.09 -27.14
CA TYR A 31 -17.06 32.07 -28.41
C TYR A 31 -16.88 33.46 -28.98
N VAL A 32 -15.90 33.61 -29.85
CA VAL A 32 -15.72 34.78 -30.71
C VAL A 32 -15.42 34.33 -32.14
N PHE A 33 -15.79 35.17 -33.10
CA PHE A 33 -15.51 34.92 -34.51
C PHE A 33 -15.29 36.23 -35.26
N GLU A 34 -14.68 36.12 -36.44
CA GLU A 34 -14.56 37.25 -37.36
C GLU A 34 -15.52 37.05 -38.53
N SER A 35 -16.30 38.09 -38.85
CA SER A 35 -17.11 38.09 -40.06
C SER A 35 -16.21 38.12 -41.30
N GLN A 36 -16.48 37.24 -42.26
CA GLN A 36 -15.73 37.18 -43.51
C GLN A 36 -16.65 36.77 -44.66
N LEU A 37 -16.35 37.25 -45.87
CA LEU A 37 -16.98 36.77 -47.09
C LEU A 37 -16.30 35.47 -47.53
N LEU A 38 -17.05 34.39 -47.64
CA LEU A 38 -16.53 33.12 -48.15
C LEU A 38 -16.55 33.17 -49.67
N ALA A 39 -15.39 33.39 -50.31
CA ALA A 39 -15.29 33.58 -51.75
C ALA A 39 -14.45 32.48 -52.44
N TRP A 40 -15.04 31.82 -53.43
CA TRP A 40 -14.38 30.87 -54.31
C TRP A 40 -14.07 31.53 -55.66
N ALA A 41 -12.82 31.44 -56.09
CA ALA A 41 -12.44 31.83 -57.45
C ALA A 41 -13.05 30.87 -58.51
N ASP A 42 -13.00 31.28 -59.77
CA ASP A 42 -13.32 30.38 -60.89
C ASP A 42 -12.38 29.17 -60.86
N GLY A 43 -12.95 27.95 -60.94
CA GLY A 43 -12.21 26.70 -60.81
C GLY A 43 -11.89 26.27 -59.38
N GLU A 44 -12.09 27.12 -58.35
CA GLU A 44 -11.78 26.76 -56.96
C GLU A 44 -12.85 25.84 -56.36
N THR A 45 -12.42 24.69 -55.85
CA THR A 45 -13.27 23.66 -55.21
C THR A 45 -12.88 23.35 -53.77
N SER A 46 -11.82 23.95 -53.24
CA SER A 46 -11.41 23.80 -51.85
C SER A 46 -12.48 24.33 -50.90
N ASP A 47 -12.66 23.64 -49.78
CA ASP A 47 -13.56 24.08 -48.73
C ASP A 47 -13.05 25.39 -48.12
N LYS A 48 -13.99 26.30 -47.82
CA LYS A 48 -13.69 27.48 -46.99
C LYS A 48 -14.02 27.14 -45.54
N GLN A 49 -13.38 27.85 -44.61
CA GLN A 49 -13.54 27.58 -43.20
C GLN A 49 -14.02 28.83 -42.48
N ILE A 50 -15.03 28.65 -41.63
CA ILE A 50 -15.40 29.61 -40.61
C ILE A 50 -14.59 29.25 -39.36
N GLN A 51 -13.75 30.20 -38.94
CA GLN A 51 -12.97 30.10 -37.71
C GLN A 51 -13.84 30.59 -36.55
N ILE A 52 -14.08 29.71 -35.59
CA ILE A 52 -14.72 30.05 -34.31
C ILE A 52 -13.68 29.74 -33.24
N GLN A 53 -13.37 30.73 -32.41
CA GLN A 53 -12.56 30.53 -31.22
C GLN A 53 -13.49 30.33 -30.03
N LEU A 54 -13.30 29.24 -29.30
CA LEU A 54 -14.01 29.01 -28.03
C LEU A 54 -13.28 29.75 -26.92
N ILE A 55 -14.04 30.30 -25.99
CA ILE A 55 -13.52 30.91 -24.77
C ILE A 55 -13.58 29.84 -23.68
N ASP A 56 -12.41 29.54 -23.11
CA ASP A 56 -12.25 28.61 -22.00
C ASP A 56 -12.35 29.39 -20.68
N ASP A 57 -13.14 28.88 -19.74
CA ASP A 57 -13.22 29.44 -18.40
C ASP A 57 -13.16 28.35 -17.32
N LYS A 58 -13.84 28.53 -16.18
CA LYS A 58 -13.87 27.56 -15.08
C LYS A 58 -15.28 27.38 -14.54
N VAL A 59 -16.27 27.79 -15.31
CA VAL A 59 -17.63 27.99 -14.86
C VAL A 59 -18.44 26.78 -15.31
N VAL A 60 -18.96 26.02 -14.34
CA VAL A 60 -19.72 24.80 -14.59
C VAL A 60 -21.18 25.15 -14.85
N GLU A 61 -21.55 25.27 -16.12
CA GLU A 61 -22.89 25.68 -16.54
C GLU A 61 -23.53 24.73 -17.55
N GLY A 62 -22.82 23.65 -17.89
CA GLY A 62 -23.30 22.59 -18.75
C GLY A 62 -23.18 22.94 -20.23
N ASP A 63 -23.53 21.98 -21.08
CA ASP A 63 -23.38 22.13 -22.51
C ASP A 63 -24.18 23.32 -23.08
N ARG A 64 -23.54 24.08 -23.97
CA ARG A 64 -24.14 25.25 -24.63
C ARG A 64 -24.20 25.11 -26.14
N HIS A 65 -25.07 25.90 -26.76
CA HIS A 65 -25.33 25.82 -28.19
C HIS A 65 -25.44 27.21 -28.84
N PHE A 66 -24.91 27.33 -30.05
CA PHE A 66 -25.18 28.42 -31.00
C PHE A 66 -25.35 27.84 -32.40
N SER A 67 -25.78 28.65 -33.36
CA SER A 67 -26.00 28.16 -34.72
C SER A 67 -25.34 29.04 -35.77
N ILE A 68 -24.93 28.43 -36.88
CA ILE A 68 -24.34 29.12 -38.02
C ILE A 68 -25.24 28.89 -39.23
N SER A 69 -25.66 30.00 -39.85
CA SER A 69 -26.56 30.00 -41.01
C SER A 69 -25.90 30.72 -42.20
N LEU A 70 -25.91 30.12 -43.39
CA LEU A 70 -25.61 30.80 -44.64
C LEU A 70 -26.82 31.65 -45.04
N THR A 71 -26.63 32.95 -45.24
CA THR A 71 -27.73 33.91 -45.39
C THR A 71 -27.86 34.43 -46.83
N ARG A 72 -26.76 34.51 -47.57
CA ARG A 72 -26.75 34.94 -48.97
C ARG A 72 -25.66 34.22 -49.75
N ALA A 73 -25.98 33.77 -50.96
CA ALA A 73 -25.01 33.27 -51.92
C ALA A 73 -25.10 34.09 -53.22
N ASN A 74 -23.96 34.47 -53.77
CA ASN A 74 -23.87 35.28 -55.00
C ASN A 74 -22.94 34.58 -56.01
N ALA A 75 -23.29 34.66 -57.30
CA ALA A 75 -22.46 34.18 -58.39
C ALA A 75 -22.22 35.28 -59.43
N ALA A 76 -21.03 35.31 -60.02
CA ALA A 76 -20.71 36.27 -61.08
C ALA A 76 -21.34 35.88 -62.42
N GLN A 77 -21.66 36.89 -63.24
CA GLN A 77 -22.07 36.76 -64.66
C GLN A 77 -23.43 36.08 -64.91
N ASN A 78 -24.52 36.54 -64.25
CA ASN A 78 -25.88 36.05 -64.49
C ASN A 78 -26.03 34.51 -64.31
N ARG A 79 -25.29 33.96 -63.35
CA ARG A 79 -25.37 32.55 -62.95
C ARG A 79 -26.15 32.40 -61.66
N ASP A 80 -26.78 31.24 -61.49
CA ASP A 80 -27.51 30.89 -60.27
C ASP A 80 -26.61 30.10 -59.32
N VAL A 81 -26.66 30.47 -58.05
CA VAL A 81 -26.12 29.70 -56.93
C VAL A 81 -27.20 29.58 -55.87
N VAL A 82 -27.34 28.40 -55.28
CA VAL A 82 -28.34 28.14 -54.24
C VAL A 82 -27.65 27.64 -52.98
N ILE A 83 -28.18 28.05 -51.84
CA ILE A 83 -27.75 27.52 -50.54
C ILE A 83 -28.40 26.14 -50.38
N GLY A 84 -27.57 25.12 -50.18
CA GLY A 84 -28.02 23.76 -49.88
C GLY A 84 -28.37 23.60 -48.39
N ARG A 85 -27.62 22.74 -47.67
CA ARG A 85 -27.68 22.72 -46.20
C ARG A 85 -27.09 24.02 -45.65
N GLY A 86 -27.98 24.96 -45.34
CA GLY A 86 -27.62 26.31 -44.96
C GLY A 86 -27.40 26.54 -43.47
N LYS A 87 -27.78 25.61 -42.58
CA LYS A 87 -27.70 25.81 -41.13
C LYS A 87 -27.04 24.61 -40.44
N THR A 88 -26.25 24.89 -39.42
CA THR A 88 -25.72 23.89 -38.49
C THR A 88 -25.76 24.43 -37.06
N ASP A 89 -26.09 23.55 -36.11
CA ASP A 89 -25.94 23.84 -34.69
C ASP A 89 -24.55 23.40 -34.23
N VAL A 90 -23.92 24.22 -33.40
CA VAL A 90 -22.64 23.95 -32.77
C VAL A 90 -22.87 23.79 -31.28
N LYS A 91 -22.39 22.67 -30.73
CA LYS A 91 -22.35 22.42 -29.30
C LYS A 91 -20.98 22.84 -28.75
N VAL A 92 -20.99 23.70 -27.75
CA VAL A 92 -19.85 23.96 -26.86
C VAL A 92 -19.99 22.97 -25.70
N GLY A 93 -19.05 22.03 -25.61
CA GLY A 93 -19.08 21.00 -24.57
C GLY A 93 -18.54 21.55 -23.26
N GLU A 94 -19.21 21.22 -22.16
CA GLU A 94 -18.72 21.50 -20.82
C GLU A 94 -17.66 20.47 -20.42
N ASP A 95 -16.48 20.93 -20.03
CA ASP A 95 -15.39 20.10 -19.51
C ASP A 95 -14.98 20.45 -18.06
N ASP A 96 -15.61 21.45 -17.45
CA ASP A 96 -15.48 21.74 -16.03
C ASP A 96 -16.44 20.90 -15.17
N SER A 97 -16.06 20.68 -13.91
CA SER A 97 -16.85 19.85 -12.99
C SER A 97 -16.82 20.36 -11.56
N LEU A 98 -18.01 20.37 -10.94
CA LEU A 98 -18.17 20.61 -9.50
C LEU A 98 -17.66 19.44 -8.64
N GLY A 99 -17.35 18.29 -9.24
CA GLY A 99 -16.79 17.13 -8.55
C GLY A 99 -17.76 16.38 -7.63
N ALA A 100 -17.24 15.33 -7.02
CA ALA A 100 -17.91 14.49 -6.03
C ALA A 100 -17.28 14.68 -4.65
N VAL A 101 -18.09 14.68 -3.58
CA VAL A 101 -17.63 14.87 -2.20
C VAL A 101 -17.93 13.63 -1.36
N SER A 102 -16.94 13.08 -0.67
CA SER A 102 -17.05 11.85 0.14
C SER A 102 -16.12 11.85 1.36
N PHE A 103 -16.32 10.89 2.27
CA PHE A 103 -15.28 10.51 3.21
C PHE A 103 -14.12 9.82 2.49
N VAL A 104 -12.94 9.80 3.12
CA VAL A 104 -11.75 9.10 2.61
C VAL A 104 -11.90 7.58 2.76
N THR A 105 -12.43 7.12 3.90
CA THR A 105 -12.70 5.72 4.23
C THR A 105 -14.09 5.60 4.87
N SER A 106 -14.65 4.40 4.90
CA SER A 106 -15.95 4.12 5.54
C SER A 106 -15.83 3.75 7.02
N ASN A 107 -14.62 3.52 7.53
CA ASN A 107 -14.35 3.11 8.90
C ASN A 107 -13.19 3.91 9.49
N HIS A 108 -13.31 4.25 10.76
CA HIS A 108 -12.32 4.97 11.56
C HIS A 108 -12.26 4.40 12.97
N ASN A 109 -11.16 4.65 13.69
CA ASN A 109 -11.04 4.35 15.12
C ASN A 109 -10.43 5.55 15.84
N VAL A 110 -10.81 5.75 17.09
CA VAL A 110 -10.22 6.76 17.99
C VAL A 110 -10.26 6.25 19.42
N ASN A 111 -9.29 6.61 20.25
CA ASN A 111 -9.37 6.37 21.69
C ASN A 111 -10.34 7.35 22.35
N GLU A 112 -11.00 6.91 23.41
CA GLU A 112 -11.94 7.70 24.18
C GLU A 112 -11.30 8.96 24.79
N ASN A 113 -10.11 8.82 25.39
CA ASN A 113 -9.30 9.96 25.87
C ASN A 113 -8.69 10.91 24.81
N SER A 114 -9.05 10.76 23.53
CA SER A 114 -8.52 11.62 22.46
C SER A 114 -8.97 13.10 22.57
N GLY A 115 -10.07 13.35 23.28
CA GLY A 115 -10.72 14.65 23.43
C GLY A 115 -11.42 15.16 22.16
N TYR A 116 -10.86 14.95 20.98
CA TYR A 116 -11.49 15.31 19.71
C TYR A 116 -11.17 14.31 18.60
N PHE A 117 -12.15 14.08 17.72
CA PHE A 117 -11.93 13.38 16.46
C PHE A 117 -12.01 14.35 15.28
N VAL A 118 -11.03 14.27 14.37
CA VAL A 118 -10.98 15.10 13.15
C VAL A 118 -11.37 14.25 11.94
N VAL A 119 -12.46 14.66 11.27
CA VAL A 119 -12.99 13.97 10.10
C VAL A 119 -12.52 14.68 8.84
N ASN A 120 -11.74 13.99 8.01
CA ASN A 120 -11.33 14.49 6.70
C ASN A 120 -12.36 14.12 5.62
N VAL A 121 -12.78 15.12 4.84
CA VAL A 121 -13.71 14.99 3.72
C VAL A 121 -13.00 15.44 2.45
N ILE A 122 -13.12 14.65 1.38
CA ILE A 122 -12.44 14.89 0.11
C ILE A 122 -13.42 15.25 -1.00
N ARG A 123 -12.95 16.07 -1.93
CA ARG A 123 -13.58 16.38 -3.21
C ARG A 123 -12.71 15.77 -4.32
N TYR A 124 -13.32 15.12 -5.30
CA TYR A 124 -12.61 14.46 -6.41
C TYR A 124 -13.41 14.51 -7.71
N ASN A 125 -12.78 14.17 -8.85
CA ASN A 125 -13.39 14.20 -10.19
C ASN A 125 -14.00 15.55 -10.61
N GLY A 126 -13.47 16.65 -10.05
CA GLY A 126 -13.88 18.03 -10.36
C GLY A 126 -13.53 18.96 -9.21
N TYR A 127 -13.00 20.14 -9.55
CA TYR A 127 -12.49 21.10 -8.55
C TYR A 127 -12.87 22.54 -8.87
N ASN A 128 -13.68 22.76 -9.91
CA ASN A 128 -14.08 24.08 -10.36
C ASN A 128 -15.19 24.60 -9.46
N GLU A 129 -15.11 25.88 -9.12
CA GLU A 129 -16.07 26.64 -8.33
C GLU A 129 -16.21 26.17 -6.87
N PRO A 130 -16.65 27.06 -5.96
CA PRO A 130 -16.89 26.69 -4.57
C PRO A 130 -18.16 25.84 -4.41
N VAL A 131 -18.08 24.82 -3.56
CA VAL A 131 -19.19 23.91 -3.23
C VAL A 131 -19.34 23.73 -1.72
N SER A 132 -20.48 23.23 -1.29
CA SER A 132 -20.70 22.84 0.11
C SER A 132 -21.31 21.46 0.23
N ILE A 133 -21.09 20.82 1.37
CA ILE A 133 -21.70 19.55 1.78
C ILE A 133 -22.17 19.69 3.23
N ASP A 134 -23.36 19.21 3.54
CA ASP A 134 -23.82 19.11 4.93
C ASP A 134 -23.27 17.83 5.57
N TYR A 135 -22.93 17.90 6.85
CA TYR A 135 -22.49 16.75 7.63
C TYR A 135 -23.31 16.60 8.91
N GLU A 136 -23.41 15.35 9.38
CA GLU A 136 -24.06 14.98 10.63
C GLU A 136 -23.21 13.94 11.36
N VAL A 137 -23.06 14.12 12.67
CA VAL A 137 -22.43 13.20 13.63
C VAL A 137 -23.54 12.73 14.56
N THR A 138 -23.93 11.47 14.43
CA THR A 138 -25.07 10.89 15.15
C THR A 138 -24.69 9.62 15.87
N SER A 139 -25.50 9.27 16.87
CA SER A 139 -25.33 8.08 17.69
C SER A 139 -25.33 6.78 16.85
N GLY A 140 -24.38 5.89 17.11
CA GLY A 140 -24.38 4.50 16.66
C GLY A 140 -24.75 3.59 17.83
N SER A 141 -23.77 2.85 18.36
CA SER A 141 -23.90 2.25 19.70
C SER A 141 -23.51 3.21 20.82
N ALA A 142 -22.64 4.19 20.54
CA ALA A 142 -22.33 5.29 21.45
C ALA A 142 -23.53 6.25 21.57
N ILE A 143 -23.75 6.78 22.76
CA ILE A 143 -24.76 7.72 23.21
C ILE A 143 -24.26 9.18 23.09
N GLY A 144 -24.93 9.95 22.24
CA GLY A 144 -24.72 11.39 22.12
C GLY A 144 -24.87 12.16 23.44
N GLY A 145 -23.82 12.90 23.80
CA GLY A 145 -23.73 13.70 25.02
C GLY A 145 -23.15 12.96 26.23
N ILE A 146 -22.90 11.64 26.10
CA ILE A 146 -22.16 10.84 27.08
C ILE A 146 -20.77 10.56 26.54
N ASP A 147 -20.64 9.89 25.39
CA ASP A 147 -19.34 9.41 24.87
C ASP A 147 -18.78 10.33 23.76
N PHE A 148 -19.66 11.13 23.14
CA PHE A 148 -19.27 12.14 22.14
C PHE A 148 -20.29 13.27 22.03
N THR A 149 -19.93 14.39 21.40
CA THR A 149 -20.89 15.46 21.10
C THR A 149 -21.53 15.27 19.73
N GLU A 150 -22.87 15.10 19.69
CA GLU A 150 -23.62 15.17 18.43
C GLU A 150 -23.48 16.54 17.78
N GLN A 151 -23.29 16.56 16.47
CA GLN A 151 -23.02 17.77 15.72
C GLN A 151 -23.55 17.69 14.30
N LYS A 152 -24.04 18.82 13.79
CA LYS A 152 -24.33 19.00 12.36
C LYS A 152 -23.80 20.32 11.86
N GLY A 153 -23.44 20.39 10.59
CA GLY A 153 -22.94 21.61 10.00
C GLY A 153 -22.83 21.52 8.48
N THR A 154 -22.24 22.56 7.90
CA THR A 154 -22.00 22.64 6.46
C THR A 154 -20.51 22.90 6.25
N LEU A 155 -19.84 21.96 5.59
CA LEU A 155 -18.48 22.14 5.10
C LEU A 155 -18.50 22.87 3.76
N LYS A 156 -17.56 23.80 3.58
CA LYS A 156 -17.37 24.52 2.32
C LYS A 156 -16.00 24.17 1.73
N PHE A 157 -15.98 24.01 0.43
CA PHE A 157 -14.79 23.87 -0.40
C PHE A 157 -14.70 25.11 -1.29
N GLN A 158 -13.57 25.81 -1.26
CA GLN A 158 -13.29 26.88 -2.21
C GLN A 158 -12.98 26.32 -3.61
N ASP A 159 -12.91 27.20 -4.61
CA ASP A 159 -12.42 26.83 -5.94
C ASP A 159 -11.03 26.18 -5.85
N GLY A 160 -10.85 25.03 -6.50
CA GLY A 160 -9.63 24.23 -6.46
C GLY A 160 -9.39 23.44 -5.17
N GLN A 161 -10.17 23.63 -4.10
CA GLN A 161 -9.94 22.97 -2.81
C GLN A 161 -10.36 21.49 -2.86
N LYS A 162 -9.41 20.60 -2.52
CA LYS A 162 -9.58 19.14 -2.61
C LYS A 162 -10.00 18.46 -1.32
N SER A 163 -9.78 19.10 -0.18
CA SER A 163 -10.12 18.54 1.13
C SER A 163 -10.57 19.64 2.08
N SER A 164 -11.46 19.26 2.99
CA SER A 164 -11.91 20.06 4.12
C SER A 164 -12.15 19.13 5.31
N PHE A 165 -12.29 19.67 6.50
CA PHE A 165 -12.45 18.86 7.71
C PHE A 165 -13.41 19.50 8.70
N PHE A 166 -14.05 18.67 9.51
CA PHE A 166 -14.73 19.08 10.73
C PHE A 166 -14.20 18.25 11.89
N SER A 167 -14.45 18.71 13.11
CA SER A 167 -14.10 18.00 14.33
C SER A 167 -15.22 18.07 15.35
N PHE A 168 -15.36 17.03 16.15
CA PHE A 168 -16.28 16.95 17.28
C PHE A 168 -15.56 16.37 18.50
N VAL A 169 -16.12 16.58 19.68
CA VAL A 169 -15.52 16.16 20.95
C VAL A 169 -15.80 14.66 21.16
N ILE A 170 -14.77 13.94 21.60
CA ILE A 170 -14.89 12.63 22.23
C ILE A 170 -14.82 12.89 23.74
N ILE A 171 -15.79 12.36 24.48
CA ILE A 171 -15.91 12.59 25.90
C ILE A 171 -15.27 11.39 26.60
N ASP A 172 -14.33 11.72 27.48
CA ASP A 172 -13.55 10.76 28.26
C ASP A 172 -14.22 10.56 29.62
N ASP A 173 -14.43 9.32 30.03
CA ASP A 173 -14.94 9.00 31.36
C ASP A 173 -14.16 7.83 32.03
N GLU A 174 -14.64 7.31 33.17
CA GLU A 174 -13.91 6.27 33.93
C GLU A 174 -14.63 4.92 33.93
N LEU A 175 -15.62 4.73 33.04
CA LEU A 175 -16.43 3.52 32.94
C LEU A 175 -15.90 2.60 31.84
N LEU A 176 -15.86 1.30 32.16
CA LEU A 176 -15.60 0.27 31.15
C LEU A 176 -16.90 -0.06 30.42
N GLU A 177 -17.01 0.39 29.17
CA GLU A 177 -18.19 0.27 28.30
C GLU A 177 -17.92 -0.60 27.07
N GLY A 178 -16.64 -0.78 26.73
CA GLY A 178 -16.18 -1.53 25.56
C GLY A 178 -16.16 -0.67 24.29
N GLN A 179 -15.96 -1.31 23.13
CA GLN A 179 -15.93 -0.57 21.87
C GLN A 179 -17.32 -0.13 21.45
N GLU A 180 -17.46 1.17 21.20
CA GLU A 180 -18.71 1.78 20.77
C GLU A 180 -18.56 2.49 19.42
N THR A 181 -19.67 2.90 18.81
CA THR A 181 -19.68 3.40 17.44
C THR A 181 -20.48 4.69 17.29
N VAL A 182 -19.95 5.59 16.46
CA VAL A 182 -20.56 6.85 16.03
C VAL A 182 -20.78 6.81 14.52
N SER A 183 -21.93 7.30 14.06
CA SER A 183 -22.30 7.38 12.65
C SER A 183 -22.00 8.77 12.08
N LEU A 184 -21.27 8.80 10.97
CA LEU A 184 -20.92 10.02 10.24
C LEU A 184 -21.65 10.01 8.88
N ILE A 185 -22.37 11.08 8.57
CA ILE A 185 -23.19 11.18 7.35
C ILE A 185 -22.85 12.46 6.59
N LEU A 186 -22.64 12.34 5.28
CA LEU A 186 -22.58 13.48 4.34
C LEU A 186 -23.87 13.54 3.52
N SER A 187 -24.39 14.75 3.34
CA SER A 187 -25.62 14.96 2.58
C SER A 187 -25.64 16.33 1.89
N ASN A 188 -26.64 16.52 1.03
CA ASN A 188 -27.00 17.83 0.49
C ASN A 188 -25.85 18.62 -0.19
N PRO A 189 -25.08 18.02 -1.12
CA PRO A 189 -24.06 18.74 -1.86
C PRO A 189 -24.69 19.87 -2.68
N LYS A 190 -24.12 21.08 -2.62
CA LYS A 190 -24.63 22.28 -3.30
C LYS A 190 -23.53 23.12 -3.93
N PRO A 191 -23.80 23.76 -5.08
CA PRO A 191 -22.96 24.85 -5.55
C PRO A 191 -23.10 26.06 -4.63
N LEU A 192 -22.04 26.86 -4.48
CA LEU A 192 -22.09 28.12 -3.73
C LEU A 192 -22.18 29.37 -4.62
N ARG A 193 -22.06 29.22 -5.94
CA ARG A 193 -22.28 30.31 -6.88
C ARG A 193 -23.77 30.52 -7.14
N GLU A 194 -24.20 31.79 -7.08
CA GLU A 194 -25.59 32.15 -7.36
C GLU A 194 -25.98 31.92 -8.83
N GLY A 195 -27.21 31.44 -9.06
CA GLY A 195 -27.75 31.20 -10.41
C GLY A 195 -27.34 29.86 -11.03
N GLN A 196 -26.52 29.06 -10.35
CA GLN A 196 -26.07 27.75 -10.84
C GLN A 196 -27.10 26.65 -10.54
N HIS A 197 -27.44 25.85 -11.57
CA HIS A 197 -28.46 24.81 -11.46
C HIS A 197 -27.87 23.39 -11.36
N LEU A 198 -26.58 23.22 -11.64
CA LEU A 198 -25.87 21.94 -11.48
C LEU A 198 -25.39 21.79 -10.03
N ALA A 199 -25.43 20.56 -9.53
CA ALA A 199 -25.02 20.23 -8.16
C ALA A 199 -23.75 19.35 -8.17
N PRO A 200 -22.88 19.50 -7.16
CA PRO A 200 -21.82 18.52 -6.93
C PRO A 200 -22.44 17.15 -6.62
N ILE A 201 -21.68 16.10 -6.91
CA ILE A 201 -22.12 14.73 -6.69
C ILE A 201 -21.88 14.36 -5.22
N LEU A 202 -22.84 13.66 -4.60
CA LEU A 202 -22.60 12.97 -3.34
C LEU A 202 -21.78 11.71 -3.64
N GLY A 203 -20.51 11.72 -3.26
CA GLY A 203 -19.58 10.63 -3.54
C GLY A 203 -19.75 9.44 -2.61
N THR A 204 -18.94 8.40 -2.82
CA THR A 204 -18.95 7.17 -2.01
C THR A 204 -17.55 6.93 -1.43
N PRO A 205 -17.41 6.69 -0.11
CA PRO A 205 -18.46 6.57 0.89
C PRO A 205 -19.01 7.93 1.39
N ASN A 206 -20.34 8.06 1.47
CA ASN A 206 -21.05 9.20 2.08
C ASN A 206 -21.56 8.90 3.50
N MET A 207 -21.35 7.68 3.98
CA MET A 207 -21.54 7.28 5.37
C MET A 207 -20.25 6.61 5.85
N ALA A 208 -19.85 6.90 7.07
CA ALA A 208 -18.70 6.27 7.72
C ALA A 208 -19.01 5.98 9.18
N THR A 209 -18.38 4.95 9.72
CA THR A 209 -18.47 4.58 11.13
C THR A 209 -17.16 4.94 11.81
N LEU A 210 -17.24 5.63 12.94
CA LEU A 210 -16.12 5.77 13.88
C LEU A 210 -16.34 4.81 15.03
N THR A 211 -15.34 3.97 15.32
CA THR A 211 -15.30 3.19 16.56
C THR A 211 -14.56 3.98 17.64
N ILE A 212 -15.21 4.23 18.76
CA ILE A 212 -14.57 4.71 19.98
C ILE A 212 -13.99 3.48 20.69
N VAL A 213 -12.68 3.52 20.92
CA VAL A 213 -11.94 2.51 21.65
C VAL A 213 -11.82 3.03 23.08
N ASP A 214 -12.67 2.47 23.93
CA ASP A 214 -12.63 2.63 25.38
C ASP A 214 -11.20 2.38 25.89
N ASP A 215 -10.70 3.34 26.66
CA ASP A 215 -9.33 3.35 27.13
C ASP A 215 -9.17 2.79 28.57
N GLU A 216 -10.28 2.60 29.28
CA GLU A 216 -10.42 1.79 30.48
C GLU A 216 -10.30 0.28 30.15
N ALA A 217 -10.55 -0.10 28.90
CA ALA A 217 -10.45 -1.46 28.38
C ALA A 217 -9.01 -1.97 28.16
N SER A 218 -7.98 -1.16 28.51
CA SER A 218 -6.52 -1.38 28.38
C SER A 218 -5.89 -0.42 27.35
N ASN A 219 -5.67 0.83 27.77
CA ASN A 219 -4.98 1.87 27.01
C ASN A 219 -3.45 1.70 27.00
N GLU A 220 -2.92 1.05 25.99
CA GLU A 220 -1.51 1.19 25.66
C GLU A 220 -1.40 1.86 24.28
N PRO A 221 -1.06 3.18 24.22
CA PRO A 221 -0.84 3.89 22.96
C PRO A 221 0.00 3.08 21.98
N ALA A 222 -0.20 3.23 20.67
CA ALA A 222 0.63 2.50 19.69
C ALA A 222 2.14 2.76 19.93
N GLY A 223 2.87 1.71 20.30
CA GLY A 223 4.28 1.77 20.68
C GLY A 223 4.57 1.96 22.18
N SER A 224 3.55 2.04 23.04
CA SER A 224 3.74 1.92 24.48
C SER A 224 3.98 0.47 24.90
N ILE A 225 4.42 0.29 26.14
CA ILE A 225 4.76 -1.02 26.69
C ILE A 225 3.46 -1.74 27.03
N ASP A 226 3.28 -2.97 26.53
CA ASP A 226 2.17 -3.83 26.96
C ASP A 226 2.32 -4.15 28.45
N SER A 227 1.58 -3.41 29.29
CA SER A 227 1.61 -3.54 30.74
C SER A 227 0.91 -4.81 31.24
N SER A 228 0.12 -5.47 30.38
CA SER A 228 -0.48 -6.78 30.65
C SER A 228 0.52 -7.93 30.46
N PHE A 229 1.62 -7.69 29.74
CA PHE A 229 2.68 -8.66 29.53
C PHE A 229 3.53 -8.81 30.80
N ALA A 230 3.49 -9.99 31.41
CA ALA A 230 4.21 -10.29 32.65
C ALA A 230 5.73 -10.20 32.44
N THR A 231 6.37 -9.21 33.07
CA THR A 231 7.83 -8.96 33.00
C THR A 231 8.60 -9.42 34.24
N VAL A 232 7.99 -10.23 35.13
CA VAL A 232 8.60 -10.57 36.42
C VAL A 232 9.84 -11.46 36.24
N GLY A 233 11.01 -10.82 36.19
CA GLY A 233 12.34 -11.45 36.27
C GLY A 233 13.12 -11.46 34.96
N GLY A 234 12.47 -11.41 33.80
CA GLY A 234 13.12 -11.34 32.48
C GLY A 234 14.10 -12.50 32.21
N SER A 235 14.91 -12.38 31.16
CA SER A 235 16.07 -13.24 30.93
C SER A 235 17.30 -12.71 31.67
N ASP A 236 18.21 -13.59 32.08
CA ASP A 236 19.46 -13.22 32.78
C ASP A 236 20.65 -12.89 31.84
N ASP A 237 20.47 -13.10 30.53
CA ASP A 237 21.39 -12.69 29.47
C ASP A 237 20.58 -12.32 28.20
N SER A 238 21.28 -12.00 27.11
CA SER A 238 20.71 -11.57 25.84
C SER A 238 19.70 -12.55 25.25
N VAL A 239 18.56 -12.01 24.84
CA VAL A 239 17.65 -12.63 23.88
C VAL A 239 18.12 -12.21 22.49
N GLN A 240 18.45 -13.18 21.65
CA GLN A 240 18.98 -12.97 20.29
C GLN A 240 17.90 -13.13 19.22
N VAL A 241 16.84 -13.87 19.52
CA VAL A 241 15.74 -14.14 18.58
C VAL A 241 14.42 -14.27 19.34
N VAL A 242 13.35 -13.74 18.73
CA VAL A 242 11.97 -13.86 19.18
C VAL A 242 11.14 -14.35 18.01
N GLU A 243 10.34 -15.39 18.23
CA GLU A 243 9.49 -15.98 17.18
C GLU A 243 8.06 -16.22 17.69
N MET A 244 7.08 -15.93 16.83
CA MET A 244 5.67 -16.16 17.13
C MET A 244 5.26 -17.57 16.66
N GLN A 245 4.54 -18.29 17.51
CA GLN A 245 3.88 -19.53 17.11
C GLN A 245 2.42 -19.27 16.70
N GLY A 246 1.86 -20.12 15.83
CA GLY A 246 0.46 -19.99 15.39
C GLY A 246 -0.62 -20.11 16.49
N ASP A 247 -0.25 -20.48 17.71
CA ASP A 247 -1.11 -20.53 18.90
C ASP A 247 -0.95 -19.30 19.82
N ASN A 248 -0.38 -18.21 19.30
CA ASN A 248 -0.09 -16.94 20.00
C ASN A 248 0.93 -17.07 21.14
N LYS A 249 1.66 -18.18 21.22
CA LYS A 249 2.81 -18.30 22.12
C LYS A 249 4.06 -17.70 21.50
N ILE A 250 4.98 -17.28 22.34
CA ILE A 250 6.20 -16.58 21.95
C ILE A 250 7.39 -17.45 22.32
N LEU A 251 8.25 -17.75 21.35
CA LEU A 251 9.54 -18.38 21.59
C LEU A 251 10.60 -17.30 21.71
N ILE A 252 11.49 -17.44 22.69
CA ILE A 252 12.68 -16.61 22.85
C ILE A 252 13.91 -17.51 22.86
N GLY A 253 14.91 -17.15 22.07
CA GLY A 253 16.21 -17.84 22.01
C GLY A 253 17.35 -16.87 22.28
N GLY A 254 18.43 -17.32 22.92
CA GLY A 254 19.54 -16.45 23.26
C GLY A 254 20.65 -17.10 24.07
N GLY A 255 21.41 -16.28 24.79
CA GLY A 255 22.53 -16.69 25.66
C GLY A 255 22.14 -16.93 27.13
N PHE A 256 20.86 -16.78 27.48
CA PHE A 256 20.38 -16.84 28.86
C PHE A 256 20.35 -18.26 29.44
N ALA A 257 20.48 -18.35 30.76
CA ALA A 257 20.31 -19.58 31.53
C ALA A 257 18.97 -19.59 32.30
N LEU A 258 18.44 -18.42 32.62
CA LEU A 258 17.22 -18.23 33.38
C LEU A 258 16.23 -17.33 32.63
N VAL A 259 14.95 -17.66 32.73
CA VAL A 259 13.85 -16.74 32.37
C VAL A 259 12.82 -16.75 33.49
N ASN A 260 12.49 -15.57 34.01
CA ASN A 260 11.61 -15.39 35.18
C ASN A 260 12.06 -16.25 36.39
N GLY A 261 13.37 -16.39 36.57
CA GLY A 261 13.99 -17.18 37.64
C GLY A 261 13.96 -18.70 37.45
N LEU A 262 13.40 -19.21 36.35
CA LEU A 262 13.37 -20.64 36.02
C LEU A 262 14.50 -21.00 35.06
N ALA A 263 15.12 -22.17 35.25
CA ALA A 263 16.15 -22.69 34.35
C ALA A 263 15.59 -22.93 32.95
N ARG A 264 16.10 -22.17 31.97
CA ARG A 264 15.70 -22.14 30.57
C ARG A 264 16.92 -21.89 29.70
N ASN A 265 17.88 -22.81 29.70
CA ASN A 265 19.16 -22.64 29.00
C ASN A 265 18.95 -22.46 27.49
N GLY A 266 19.13 -21.23 27.01
CA GLY A 266 19.13 -20.81 25.61
C GLY A 266 17.78 -20.72 24.92
N LEU A 267 16.70 -21.28 25.48
CA LEU A 267 15.37 -21.29 24.88
C LEU A 267 14.26 -21.27 25.94
N ALA A 268 13.27 -20.41 25.77
CA ALA A 268 12.03 -20.45 26.54
C ALA A 268 10.82 -20.22 25.64
N ARG A 269 9.65 -20.69 26.10
CA ARG A 269 8.36 -20.34 25.51
C ARG A 269 7.54 -19.57 26.53
N LEU A 270 6.95 -18.48 26.10
CA LEU A 270 6.02 -17.64 26.85
C LEU A 270 4.61 -17.83 26.29
N ASN A 271 3.61 -17.72 27.17
CA ASN A 271 2.22 -17.53 26.77
C ASN A 271 2.03 -16.10 26.25
N SER A 272 0.85 -15.81 25.68
CA SER A 272 0.52 -14.47 25.16
C SER A 272 0.55 -13.38 26.22
N ASP A 273 0.43 -13.74 27.50
CA ASP A 273 0.49 -12.83 28.65
C ASP A 273 1.91 -12.66 29.22
N GLY A 274 2.95 -13.19 28.56
CA GLY A 274 4.34 -13.11 29.00
C GLY A 274 4.75 -14.10 30.09
N ASN A 275 3.81 -14.84 30.67
CA ASN A 275 4.14 -15.89 31.64
C ASN A 275 4.82 -17.09 30.94
N ILE A 276 5.72 -17.78 31.64
CA ILE A 276 6.40 -18.96 31.12
C ILE A 276 5.40 -20.08 30.84
N ASP A 277 5.45 -20.64 29.63
CA ASP A 277 4.74 -21.88 29.30
C ASP A 277 5.46 -23.06 29.95
N THR A 278 4.96 -23.50 31.11
CA THR A 278 5.51 -24.65 31.84
C THR A 278 5.23 -25.98 31.14
N THR A 279 4.42 -26.04 30.09
CA THR A 279 4.23 -27.27 29.30
C THR A 279 5.34 -27.48 28.29
N PHE A 280 6.12 -26.44 27.97
CA PHE A 280 7.30 -26.54 27.11
C PHE A 280 8.52 -26.99 27.93
N GLN A 281 9.00 -28.20 27.66
CA GLN A 281 9.98 -28.92 28.45
C GLN A 281 11.24 -29.22 27.63
N ILE A 282 12.30 -28.46 27.88
CA ILE A 282 13.59 -28.56 27.16
C ILE A 282 14.63 -29.43 27.88
N GLY A 283 14.30 -29.99 29.05
CA GLY A 283 15.26 -30.68 29.91
C GLY A 283 16.41 -29.77 30.33
N ASN A 284 17.66 -30.21 30.11
CA ASN A 284 18.85 -29.40 30.37
C ASN A 284 19.03 -28.23 29.37
N GLY A 285 18.23 -28.16 28.30
CA GLY A 285 18.32 -27.11 27.29
C GLY A 285 19.63 -27.14 26.49
N PHE A 286 20.06 -25.97 26.03
CA PHE A 286 21.24 -25.81 25.19
C PHE A 286 22.52 -25.63 26.03
N ASP A 287 23.67 -26.09 25.52
CA ASP A 287 25.00 -25.85 26.11
C ASP A 287 25.70 -24.57 25.60
N GLY A 288 25.03 -23.84 24.71
CA GLY A 288 25.48 -22.58 24.12
C GLY A 288 24.28 -21.76 23.64
N SER A 289 24.54 -20.59 23.05
CA SER A 289 23.47 -19.65 22.69
C SER A 289 22.69 -20.08 21.44
N VAL A 290 21.37 -19.91 21.48
CA VAL A 290 20.50 -19.97 20.30
C VAL A 290 20.55 -18.63 19.59
N ARG A 291 20.87 -18.64 18.30
CA ARG A 291 21.08 -17.43 17.49
C ARG A 291 19.87 -17.11 16.60
N SER A 292 19.20 -18.13 16.09
CA SER A 292 18.01 -18.00 15.25
C SER A 292 17.05 -19.17 15.48
N LEU A 293 15.77 -18.93 15.21
CA LEU A 293 14.65 -19.85 15.36
C LEU A 293 13.79 -19.77 14.11
N ALA A 294 13.21 -20.90 13.71
CA ALA A 294 12.19 -20.92 12.68
C ALA A 294 11.08 -21.91 13.06
N VAL A 295 9.83 -21.50 12.92
CA VAL A 295 8.65 -22.32 13.24
C VAL A 295 8.09 -22.91 11.95
N GLN A 296 7.99 -24.23 11.87
CA GLN A 296 7.39 -24.93 10.74
C GLN A 296 5.85 -24.87 10.79
N PRO A 297 5.13 -25.03 9.66
CA PRO A 297 3.66 -25.03 9.65
C PRO A 297 2.99 -26.08 10.55
N ASP A 298 3.72 -27.15 10.91
CA ASP A 298 3.26 -28.18 11.85
C ASP A 298 3.66 -27.89 13.31
N GLN A 299 4.04 -26.63 13.60
CA GLN A 299 4.44 -26.12 14.91
C GLN A 299 5.73 -26.72 15.49
N ARG A 300 6.48 -27.52 14.71
CA ARG A 300 7.85 -27.89 15.07
C ARG A 300 8.77 -26.69 14.97
N ILE A 301 9.82 -26.71 15.79
CA ILE A 301 10.70 -25.57 16.00
C ILE A 301 12.11 -25.97 15.58
N LEU A 302 12.69 -25.25 14.64
CA LEU A 302 14.09 -25.39 14.29
C LEU A 302 14.89 -24.32 15.03
N ALA A 303 15.94 -24.75 15.74
CA ALA A 303 16.84 -23.86 16.46
C ALA A 303 18.26 -24.03 15.95
N VAL A 304 18.95 -22.92 15.73
CA VAL A 304 20.35 -22.88 15.29
C VAL A 304 21.18 -21.90 16.14
N GLY A 305 22.49 -22.13 16.22
CA GLY A 305 23.36 -21.24 16.98
C GLY A 305 24.74 -21.79 17.32
N TYR A 306 25.26 -21.36 18.48
CA TYR A 306 26.61 -21.61 18.97
C TYR A 306 26.69 -22.83 19.92
N PHE A 307 25.65 -23.66 19.95
CA PHE A 307 25.57 -24.84 20.80
C PHE A 307 26.14 -26.08 20.10
N THR A 308 26.62 -27.03 20.89
CA THR A 308 27.04 -28.36 20.42
C THR A 308 26.11 -29.48 20.88
N GLN A 309 25.32 -29.21 21.92
CA GLN A 309 24.39 -30.16 22.51
C GLN A 309 23.06 -29.51 22.85
N PHE A 310 22.01 -30.33 22.77
CA PHE A 310 20.70 -30.02 23.34
C PHE A 310 20.26 -31.18 24.23
N ASN A 311 19.92 -30.88 25.48
CA ASN A 311 19.54 -31.84 26.50
C ASN A 311 20.54 -33.01 26.65
N GLY A 312 21.84 -32.71 26.52
CA GLY A 312 22.93 -33.69 26.58
C GLY A 312 23.10 -34.58 25.34
N VAL A 313 22.35 -34.32 24.27
CA VAL A 313 22.49 -35.00 22.97
C VAL A 313 23.24 -34.10 22.00
N ASN A 314 24.28 -34.63 21.34
CA ASN A 314 25.04 -33.88 20.32
C ASN A 314 24.12 -33.41 19.20
N ARG A 315 24.11 -32.09 18.98
CA ARG A 315 23.31 -31.35 18.02
C ARG A 315 24.12 -30.13 17.58
N ASN A 316 25.19 -30.36 16.81
CA ASN A 316 26.17 -29.32 16.47
C ASN A 316 25.55 -28.18 15.64
N GLY A 317 25.20 -27.09 16.32
CA GLY A 317 24.64 -25.87 15.74
C GLY A 317 23.19 -25.97 15.24
N ILE A 318 22.55 -27.15 15.29
CA ILE A 318 21.17 -27.34 14.78
C ILE A 318 20.40 -28.45 15.49
N VAL A 319 19.15 -28.14 15.87
CA VAL A 319 18.19 -29.11 16.39
C VAL A 319 16.78 -28.76 15.93
N ARG A 320 15.96 -29.77 15.65
CA ARG A 320 14.51 -29.59 15.55
C ARG A 320 13.82 -30.15 16.79
N LEU A 321 12.86 -29.40 17.31
CA LEU A 321 12.06 -29.71 18.48
C LEU A 321 10.60 -29.91 18.10
N ASN A 322 9.93 -30.78 18.85
CA ASN A 322 8.49 -30.93 18.82
C ASN A 322 7.82 -29.74 19.55
N GLN A 323 6.50 -29.63 19.43
CA GLN A 323 5.72 -28.57 20.07
C GLN A 323 5.81 -28.59 21.61
N ASP A 324 6.19 -29.72 22.22
CA ASP A 324 6.39 -29.84 23.67
C ASP A 324 7.82 -29.47 24.12
N GLY A 325 8.73 -29.16 23.19
CA GLY A 325 10.14 -28.83 23.48
C GLY A 325 11.08 -30.03 23.48
N GLY A 326 10.56 -31.24 23.33
CA GLY A 326 11.35 -32.45 23.15
C GLY A 326 12.04 -32.48 21.78
N ILE A 327 13.12 -33.25 21.67
CA ILE A 327 13.82 -33.46 20.39
C ILE A 327 12.89 -34.16 19.39
N ASP A 328 12.84 -33.67 18.15
CA ASP A 328 12.28 -34.42 17.03
C ASP A 328 13.32 -35.42 16.49
N GLU A 329 13.11 -36.71 16.77
CA GLU A 329 13.99 -37.79 16.33
C GLU A 329 13.93 -38.06 14.82
N THR A 330 12.89 -37.57 14.12
CA THR A 330 12.79 -37.67 12.66
C THR A 330 13.70 -36.68 11.94
N PHE A 331 14.25 -35.69 12.66
CA PHE A 331 15.26 -34.76 12.16
C PHE A 331 16.66 -35.17 12.63
N ASN A 332 17.47 -35.65 11.70
CA ASN A 332 18.82 -36.11 11.96
C ASN A 332 19.86 -35.35 11.10
N PRO A 333 20.56 -34.35 11.69
CA PRO A 333 21.59 -33.60 10.99
C PRO A 333 22.92 -34.38 10.82
N GLY A 334 22.99 -35.63 11.29
CA GLY A 334 24.21 -36.41 11.35
C GLY A 334 25.24 -35.73 12.25
N GLY A 335 26.42 -35.42 11.69
CA GLY A 335 27.46 -34.65 12.37
C GLY A 335 27.13 -33.16 12.59
N GLY A 336 26.07 -32.62 11.98
CA GLY A 336 25.74 -31.20 12.06
C GLY A 336 26.81 -30.29 11.46
N ALA A 337 26.82 -29.01 11.83
CA ALA A 337 27.81 -28.04 11.36
C ALA A 337 29.10 -28.10 12.18
N ASP A 338 30.24 -27.79 11.56
CA ASP A 338 31.55 -27.75 12.25
C ASP A 338 31.84 -26.44 12.99
N ASN A 339 31.09 -25.37 12.69
CA ASN A 339 31.12 -24.08 13.36
C ASN A 339 29.67 -23.54 13.47
N PRO A 340 29.44 -22.45 14.22
CA PRO A 340 28.10 -21.93 14.45
C PRO A 340 27.31 -21.65 13.17
N ILE A 341 26.01 -21.90 13.26
CA ILE A 341 25.02 -21.47 12.27
C ILE A 341 24.43 -20.16 12.79
N GLN A 342 24.50 -19.11 11.99
CA GLN A 342 24.06 -17.76 12.34
C GLN A 342 22.56 -17.59 12.09
N ASP A 343 22.04 -18.15 11.00
CA ASP A 343 20.63 -17.98 10.67
C ASP A 343 20.06 -19.18 9.89
N VAL A 344 18.73 -19.29 9.90
CA VAL A 344 18.00 -20.40 9.29
C VAL A 344 16.68 -19.94 8.67
N LEU A 345 16.43 -20.40 7.45
CA LEU A 345 15.23 -20.09 6.69
C LEU A 345 14.51 -21.38 6.29
N ILE A 346 13.20 -21.45 6.53
CA ILE A 346 12.33 -22.49 5.96
C ILE A 346 11.74 -21.95 4.66
N GLN A 347 11.99 -22.63 3.54
CA GLN A 347 11.41 -22.28 2.24
C GLN A 347 9.96 -22.78 2.12
N ASP A 348 9.18 -22.18 1.22
CA ASP A 348 7.79 -22.56 0.94
C ASP A 348 7.59 -24.06 0.59
N ASN A 349 8.62 -24.69 0.04
CA ASN A 349 8.61 -26.12 -0.32
C ASN A 349 9.00 -27.06 0.85
N GLY A 350 9.22 -26.52 2.06
CA GLY A 350 9.61 -27.25 3.26
C GLY A 350 11.09 -27.62 3.34
N LYS A 351 11.92 -27.21 2.38
CA LYS A 351 13.38 -27.28 2.50
C LYS A 351 13.88 -26.17 3.41
N ILE A 352 15.05 -26.38 4.01
CA ILE A 352 15.63 -25.50 5.02
C ILE A 352 16.98 -25.02 4.50
N ILE A 353 17.24 -23.73 4.56
CA ILE A 353 18.57 -23.17 4.27
C ILE A 353 19.20 -22.70 5.58
N ILE A 354 20.44 -23.09 5.82
CA ILE A 354 21.24 -22.65 6.95
C ILE A 354 22.42 -21.82 6.46
N VAL A 355 22.75 -20.78 7.21
CA VAL A 355 23.89 -19.91 6.93
C VAL A 355 24.70 -19.63 8.19
N GLY A 356 26.01 -19.41 8.06
CA GLY A 356 26.84 -19.07 9.22
C GLY A 356 28.33 -19.20 8.98
N ASP A 357 29.05 -19.64 10.01
CA ASP A 357 30.52 -19.74 10.06
C ASP A 357 31.04 -21.13 9.70
N PHE A 358 30.17 -22.07 9.38
CA PHE A 358 30.54 -23.45 9.09
C PHE A 358 31.25 -23.60 7.75
N THR A 359 32.27 -24.44 7.73
CA THR A 359 32.98 -24.88 6.51
C THR A 359 32.52 -26.26 6.06
N SER A 360 31.83 -26.99 6.94
CA SER A 360 31.26 -28.29 6.62
C SER A 360 29.95 -28.53 7.37
N TYR A 361 29.09 -29.33 6.75
CA TYR A 361 27.89 -29.87 7.37
C TYR A 361 27.86 -31.37 7.15
N ASN A 362 27.72 -32.13 8.24
CA ASN A 362 27.76 -33.59 8.26
C ASN A 362 29.01 -34.17 7.55
N GLY A 363 30.16 -33.49 7.70
CA GLY A 363 31.44 -33.88 7.08
C GLY A 363 31.58 -33.54 5.58
N VAL A 364 30.55 -32.97 4.95
CA VAL A 364 30.62 -32.47 3.56
C VAL A 364 31.04 -31.01 3.58
N VAL A 365 32.06 -30.65 2.78
CA VAL A 365 32.54 -29.27 2.67
C VAL A 365 31.46 -28.41 2.01
N LEU A 366 30.92 -27.48 2.78
CA LEU A 366 29.87 -26.54 2.40
C LEU A 366 30.19 -25.23 3.10
N ASN A 367 30.72 -24.27 2.36
CA ASN A 367 31.19 -23.02 2.95
C ASN A 367 30.02 -22.07 3.17
N ARG A 368 29.66 -21.88 4.44
CA ARG A 368 28.83 -20.80 4.97
C ARG A 368 27.35 -20.86 4.59
N VAL A 369 26.96 -21.68 3.63
CA VAL A 369 25.57 -21.90 3.21
C VAL A 369 25.33 -23.36 2.85
N ALA A 370 24.20 -23.90 3.26
CA ALA A 370 23.73 -25.22 2.87
C ALA A 370 22.22 -25.24 2.82
N ARG A 371 21.65 -25.97 1.85
CA ARG A 371 20.24 -26.37 1.91
C ARG A 371 20.14 -27.81 2.39
N ILE A 372 19.21 -28.06 3.30
CA ILE A 372 18.92 -29.36 3.88
C ILE A 372 17.43 -29.69 3.71
N ASN A 373 17.12 -30.98 3.66
CA ASN A 373 15.78 -31.51 3.59
C ASN A 373 15.12 -31.49 4.97
N ASN A 374 13.81 -31.73 4.98
CA ASN A 374 13.01 -31.76 6.21
C ASN A 374 13.39 -32.88 7.20
N ASP A 375 14.26 -33.82 6.80
CA ASP A 375 14.83 -34.86 7.66
C ASP A 375 16.23 -34.50 8.22
N GLY A 376 16.76 -33.33 7.87
CA GLY A 376 18.07 -32.81 8.30
C GLY A 376 19.24 -33.20 7.39
N ARG A 377 19.02 -33.98 6.32
CA ARG A 377 20.06 -34.36 5.36
C ARG A 377 20.30 -33.27 4.32
N ILE A 378 21.51 -33.19 3.79
CA ILE A 378 21.88 -32.25 2.71
C ILE A 378 20.97 -32.45 1.49
N ASP A 379 20.51 -31.35 0.91
CA ASP A 379 19.88 -31.33 -0.39
C ASP A 379 20.93 -31.09 -1.48
N GLU A 380 21.35 -32.17 -2.14
CA GLU A 380 22.36 -32.15 -3.20
C GLU A 380 21.92 -31.39 -4.47
N THR A 381 20.64 -31.03 -4.58
CA THR A 381 20.15 -30.21 -5.71
C THR A 381 20.41 -28.72 -5.54
N PHE A 382 20.92 -28.28 -4.38
CA PHE A 382 21.31 -26.91 -4.13
C PHE A 382 22.80 -26.69 -4.41
N ASN A 383 23.11 -25.93 -5.44
CA ASN A 383 24.45 -25.69 -5.94
C ASN A 383 24.95 -24.28 -5.60
N ALA A 384 25.50 -24.10 -4.40
CA ALA A 384 26.17 -22.85 -4.00
C ALA A 384 27.64 -22.75 -4.49
N GLY A 385 28.11 -23.73 -5.28
CA GLY A 385 29.51 -23.82 -5.70
C GLY A 385 30.49 -23.80 -4.53
N SER A 386 31.51 -22.92 -4.57
CA SER A 386 32.45 -22.79 -3.44
C SER A 386 31.89 -22.03 -2.22
N GLY A 387 30.66 -21.53 -2.28
CA GLY A 387 30.02 -20.74 -1.22
C GLY A 387 30.70 -19.38 -0.99
N ALA A 388 30.43 -18.77 0.16
CA ALA A 388 31.04 -17.51 0.58
C ALA A 388 32.42 -17.71 1.20
N ASN A 389 33.32 -16.74 1.05
CA ASN A 389 34.66 -16.79 1.64
C ASN A 389 34.73 -16.37 3.12
N PHE A 390 33.77 -15.57 3.58
CA PHE A 390 33.58 -15.23 4.99
C PHE A 390 32.13 -15.48 5.43
N SER A 391 31.84 -15.20 6.69
CA SER A 391 30.58 -15.45 7.36
C SER A 391 29.38 -14.86 6.64
N ILE A 392 28.29 -15.62 6.62
CA ILE A 392 26.96 -15.15 6.24
C ILE A 392 26.16 -15.02 7.53
N HIS A 393 25.62 -13.83 7.78
CA HIS A 393 24.96 -13.49 9.05
C HIS A 393 23.44 -13.66 9.02
N ASP A 394 22.82 -13.50 7.86
CA ASP A 394 21.37 -13.44 7.72
C ASP A 394 20.94 -13.93 6.33
N ILE A 395 19.74 -14.51 6.26
CA ILE A 395 19.14 -15.07 5.05
C ILE A 395 17.66 -14.70 4.94
N SER A 396 17.24 -14.30 3.74
CA SER A 396 15.83 -14.07 3.44
C SER A 396 15.42 -14.67 2.09
N GLN A 397 14.12 -14.89 1.90
CA GLN A 397 13.54 -15.31 0.64
C GLN A 397 12.56 -14.27 0.13
N THR A 398 12.71 -13.87 -1.13
CA THR A 398 11.82 -12.95 -1.83
C THR A 398 10.53 -13.67 -2.26
N VAL A 399 9.50 -12.90 -2.62
CA VAL A 399 8.19 -13.45 -3.07
C VAL A 399 8.29 -14.30 -4.34
N ASP A 400 9.26 -14.04 -5.21
CA ASP A 400 9.57 -14.87 -6.39
C ASP A 400 10.45 -16.09 -6.07
N GLY A 401 10.76 -16.28 -4.78
CA GLY A 401 11.50 -17.41 -4.23
C GLY A 401 13.02 -17.33 -4.38
N ARG A 402 13.59 -16.23 -4.87
CA ARG A 402 15.04 -16.00 -4.80
C ARG A 402 15.49 -15.88 -3.35
N ILE A 403 16.76 -16.15 -3.13
CA ILE A 403 17.37 -16.20 -1.80
C ILE A 403 18.35 -15.03 -1.70
N VAL A 404 18.22 -14.22 -0.66
CA VAL A 404 19.12 -13.11 -0.37
C VAL A 404 19.99 -13.49 0.80
N LEU A 405 21.30 -13.39 0.64
CA LEU A 405 22.29 -13.68 1.68
C LEU A 405 23.09 -12.42 1.97
N VAL A 406 23.31 -12.12 3.24
CA VAL A 406 24.14 -10.97 3.68
C VAL A 406 25.14 -11.37 4.76
N GLY A 407 26.29 -10.72 4.78
CA GLY A 407 27.35 -10.99 5.76
C GLY A 407 28.66 -10.29 5.47
N ASP A 408 29.76 -10.82 6.01
CA ASP A 408 31.10 -10.24 5.93
C ASP A 408 31.89 -10.69 4.69
N PHE A 409 31.28 -11.47 3.80
CA PHE A 409 31.94 -12.01 2.62
C PHE A 409 32.15 -10.95 1.54
N ASN A 410 33.26 -11.08 0.82
CA ASN A 410 33.56 -10.25 -0.35
C ASN A 410 33.60 -11.05 -1.67
N SER A 411 33.36 -12.36 -1.60
CA SER A 411 33.15 -13.21 -2.76
C SER A 411 32.24 -14.39 -2.45
N PHE A 412 31.45 -14.81 -3.45
CA PHE A 412 30.60 -15.99 -3.42
C PHE A 412 30.83 -16.80 -4.70
N ASN A 413 31.11 -18.09 -4.57
CA ASN A 413 31.45 -18.98 -5.69
C ASN A 413 32.56 -18.42 -6.62
N GLY A 414 33.52 -17.70 -6.05
CA GLY A 414 34.60 -17.03 -6.79
C GLY A 414 34.23 -15.71 -7.47
N SER A 415 32.94 -15.35 -7.54
CA SER A 415 32.47 -14.05 -8.01
C SER A 415 32.57 -13.01 -6.90
N ALA A 416 33.06 -11.81 -7.23
CA ALA A 416 33.11 -10.71 -6.28
C ALA A 416 31.69 -10.22 -5.95
N CYS A 417 31.38 -10.10 -4.66
CA CYS A 417 30.12 -9.56 -4.15
C CYS A 417 30.40 -8.95 -2.78
N MET A 418 29.92 -7.73 -2.54
CA MET A 418 30.34 -6.92 -1.38
C MET A 418 29.34 -7.04 -0.23
N GLY A 419 29.37 -8.19 0.46
CA GLY A 419 28.55 -8.47 1.66
C GLY A 419 27.09 -8.83 1.38
N ILE A 420 26.69 -8.90 0.10
CA ILE A 420 25.34 -9.28 -0.32
C ILE A 420 25.36 -10.07 -1.63
N VAL A 421 24.58 -11.13 -1.71
CA VAL A 421 24.35 -11.89 -2.95
C VAL A 421 22.90 -12.35 -3.03
N VAL A 422 22.36 -12.37 -4.25
CA VAL A 422 21.07 -12.98 -4.55
C VAL A 422 21.31 -14.28 -5.30
N LEU A 423 20.65 -15.35 -4.87
CA LEU A 423 20.69 -16.67 -5.50
C LEU A 423 19.33 -17.04 -6.08
N HIS A 424 19.35 -17.77 -7.18
CA HIS A 424 18.20 -18.52 -7.64
C HIS A 424 17.86 -19.65 -6.65
N GLN A 425 16.65 -20.21 -6.76
CA GLN A 425 16.20 -21.31 -5.89
C GLN A 425 17.09 -22.55 -5.94
N ASN A 426 17.88 -22.74 -7.00
CA ASN A 426 18.84 -23.84 -7.12
C ASN A 426 20.19 -23.54 -6.44
N GLY A 427 20.40 -22.35 -5.87
CA GLY A 427 21.63 -21.94 -5.20
C GLY A 427 22.66 -21.25 -6.09
N GLU A 428 22.41 -21.18 -7.41
CA GLU A 428 23.28 -20.45 -8.33
C GLU A 428 23.09 -18.94 -8.16
N ILE A 429 24.16 -18.16 -8.38
CA ILE A 429 24.11 -16.70 -8.30
C ILE A 429 23.14 -16.16 -9.36
N ASP A 430 22.27 -15.24 -8.95
CA ASP A 430 21.47 -14.42 -9.86
C ASP A 430 22.33 -13.28 -10.41
N GLU A 431 22.94 -13.48 -11.58
CA GLU A 431 23.82 -12.50 -12.23
C GLU A 431 23.10 -11.21 -12.66
N SER A 432 21.76 -11.17 -12.62
CA SER A 432 21.01 -9.94 -12.89
C SER A 432 21.04 -8.95 -11.72
N PHE A 433 21.42 -9.41 -10.52
CA PHE A 433 21.61 -8.58 -9.35
C PHE A 433 23.04 -8.02 -9.31
N ASP A 434 23.15 -6.69 -9.41
CA ASP A 434 24.40 -5.98 -9.21
C ASP A 434 24.45 -5.41 -7.78
N SER A 435 25.37 -5.94 -6.95
CA SER A 435 25.61 -5.42 -5.60
C SER A 435 26.22 -4.01 -5.60
N GLY A 436 26.71 -3.53 -6.76
CA GLY A 436 27.41 -2.26 -6.88
C GLY A 436 28.68 -2.24 -6.02
N VAL A 437 28.87 -1.14 -5.29
CA VAL A 437 29.96 -1.02 -4.28
C VAL A 437 29.65 -1.74 -2.96
N GLY A 438 28.45 -2.33 -2.82
CA GLY A 438 27.96 -3.01 -1.62
C GLY A 438 27.96 -2.15 -0.35
N PHE A 439 28.06 -2.84 0.78
CA PHE A 439 28.17 -2.24 2.12
C PHE A 439 29.65 -2.07 2.45
N ASP A 440 30.30 -1.07 1.83
CA ASP A 440 31.70 -0.79 2.13
C ASP A 440 31.83 -0.37 3.61
N ALA A 441 32.65 -1.11 4.36
CA ALA A 441 32.93 -0.85 5.76
C ALA A 441 33.62 0.52 5.91
N SER A 442 32.88 1.50 6.46
CA SER A 442 33.45 2.72 7.04
C SER A 442 33.75 2.53 8.52
#